data_AF-Q6MUL7-F1
#
_entry.id   AF-Q6MUL7-F1
#
_cell.length_a   1.000
_cell.length_b   1.000
_cell.length_c   1.000
_cell.angle_alpha   90.00
_cell.angle_beta   90.00
_cell.angle_gamma   90.00
#
_symmetry.space_group_name_H-M   'P 1'
#
loop_
_entity.id
_entity.type
_entity.pdbx_description
1 polymer ?
#
loop_
_entity_poly.entity_id
_entity_poly.type
_entity_poly.pdbx_seq_one_letter_code
_entity_poly.pdbx_strand_id
1 'polypeptide(L)'
;MKKLLTVLTTLIGISGSVSMVISCKVPTFSEGILGQRVLVVTDGGNIRDKTFNESSWEGVIKYGSQIHSNFDIKNELEARQFNYKSSIGGHTKWDEKQHMFINEDYEYAKQNSNNYVETPDHTIDAFRTSYNTAIYKKADALLLAGFSHLGAVDYAADRMKKAGNKTVVFLDAQYKKDNVISVIFNSELAGFNAGWDAIMWANLPKMTSLNSGEFSKEAIDASKSKTDMVLQGSTTGNKYISIGMFGGITNKNAVDNYMWGLLAAMHVYNNRFAGKEIELTDNKQNKVKYKLQPVYYANLGSKAKVEKLNDVNESSWFSKGFDVGGAKKSGIVDSLIKNQADIIFPVAGSQINDVLESTGHKPYVIGVDTDQVTSVGSSKKGNETRFITSAKKNIVSASVYALNRARSLQKAIIKDKTYTSKHEKEIKDGTTLVGEQADWSISSSRKADTKWSVEKVNGSLTNAANLSVESIDYSIDKAKEIEKNLKETLLKSGETFKQYLTKKSLDKALESISKSIKDEEWEKLTLNNNGIAGIKNYWEMLIQSTKQGA
;
A
#
# COMPACT_ATOMS: atom_id res chain seq x y z
N MET A 1 -0.47 -40.85 -51.24
CA MET A 1 -0.86 -39.95 -50.13
C MET A 1 -2.19 -40.30 -49.44
N LYS A 2 -3.10 -41.11 -50.02
CA LYS A 2 -4.35 -41.50 -49.34
C LYS A 2 -4.28 -42.72 -48.39
N LYS A 3 -3.15 -43.43 -48.33
CA LYS A 3 -2.96 -44.60 -47.45
C LYS A 3 -2.15 -44.32 -46.17
N LEU A 4 -1.62 -43.11 -46.00
CA LEU A 4 -0.87 -42.72 -44.79
C LEU A 4 -1.77 -42.04 -43.73
N LEU A 5 -2.93 -41.51 -44.14
CA LEU A 5 -3.84 -40.78 -43.23
C LEU A 5 -4.73 -41.70 -42.38
N THR A 6 -4.95 -42.94 -42.83
CA THR A 6 -5.82 -43.90 -42.14
C THR A 6 -5.13 -44.61 -40.96
N VAL A 7 -3.79 -44.64 -40.94
CA VAL A 7 -3.05 -45.27 -39.82
C VAL A 7 -2.87 -44.28 -38.66
N LEU A 8 -2.88 -42.96 -38.91
CA LEU A 8 -2.72 -41.96 -37.85
C LEU A 8 -4.00 -41.70 -37.02
N THR A 9 -5.17 -42.17 -37.47
CA THR A 9 -6.45 -41.98 -36.77
C THR A 9 -6.81 -43.12 -35.83
N THR A 10 -6.06 -44.22 -35.84
CA THR A 10 -6.27 -45.39 -34.97
C THR A 10 -5.38 -45.40 -33.70
N LEU A 11 -4.62 -44.32 -33.46
CA LEU A 11 -3.80 -44.12 -32.26
C LEU A 11 -4.37 -43.02 -31.33
N ILE A 12 -5.70 -42.92 -31.26
CA ILE A 12 -6.41 -42.04 -30.32
C ILE A 12 -7.20 -42.84 -29.25
N GLY A 13 -7.25 -44.17 -29.35
CA GLY A 13 -7.80 -45.03 -28.31
C GLY A 13 -6.70 -45.62 -27.45
N ILE A 14 -6.76 -45.41 -26.12
CA ILE A 14 -5.85 -45.96 -25.09
C ILE A 14 -4.59 -45.09 -24.81
N SER A 15 -4.81 -43.83 -24.43
CA SER A 15 -3.94 -43.17 -23.42
C SER A 15 -4.77 -42.52 -22.32
N GLY A 16 -5.94 -43.09 -22.04
CA GLY A 16 -6.78 -42.77 -20.89
C GLY A 16 -6.30 -43.55 -19.68
N SER A 17 -5.36 -42.97 -18.96
CA SER A 17 -5.09 -43.12 -17.51
C SER A 17 -3.73 -42.47 -17.28
N VAL A 18 -3.67 -41.14 -17.40
CA VAL A 18 -2.60 -40.40 -16.74
C VAL A 18 -2.73 -40.79 -15.28
N SER A 19 -1.76 -41.57 -14.80
CA SER A 19 -1.52 -41.81 -13.40
C SER A 19 -1.29 -40.44 -12.76
N MET A 20 -2.37 -39.75 -12.40
CA MET A 20 -2.36 -38.85 -11.26
C MET A 20 -2.04 -39.77 -10.09
N VAL A 21 -0.75 -39.96 -9.85
CA VAL A 21 -0.28 -40.42 -8.57
C VAL A 21 -0.71 -39.30 -7.64
N ILE A 22 -1.90 -39.45 -7.09
CA ILE A 22 -2.38 -38.68 -5.95
C ILE A 22 -1.30 -38.96 -4.92
N SER A 23 -0.35 -38.04 -4.80
CA SER A 23 0.58 -38.03 -3.69
C SER A 23 -0.33 -37.97 -2.47
N CYS A 24 -0.51 -39.11 -1.80
CA CYS A 24 -1.17 -39.24 -0.52
C CYS A 24 -0.34 -38.52 0.56
N LYS A 25 0.07 -37.27 0.32
CA LYS A 25 0.39 -36.35 1.38
C LYS A 25 -0.92 -36.13 2.10
N VAL A 26 -1.04 -36.77 3.27
CA VAL A 26 -2.09 -36.48 4.24
C VAL A 26 -2.16 -34.95 4.34
N PRO A 27 -3.33 -34.35 4.06
CA PRO A 27 -3.45 -32.90 4.04
C PRO A 27 -3.00 -32.34 5.38
N THR A 28 -2.00 -31.47 5.33
CA THR A 28 -1.40 -30.89 6.53
C THR A 28 -2.35 -29.86 7.10
N PHE A 29 -2.69 -30.00 8.37
CA PHE A 29 -3.42 -28.96 9.09
C PHE A 29 -2.61 -27.67 9.09
N SER A 30 -3.31 -26.55 9.15
CA SER A 30 -2.64 -25.26 9.32
C SER A 30 -1.82 -25.25 10.60
N GLU A 31 -0.69 -24.57 10.51
CA GLU A 31 0.20 -24.36 11.64
C GLU A 31 -0.46 -23.60 12.78
N GLY A 32 -0.02 -23.92 13.99
CA GLY A 32 -0.51 -23.33 15.22
C GLY A 32 -1.07 -24.37 16.20
N ILE A 33 -1.02 -23.99 17.47
CA ILE A 33 -1.67 -24.73 18.55
C ILE A 33 -3.19 -24.62 18.42
N LEU A 34 -3.91 -25.53 19.08
CA LEU A 34 -5.37 -25.53 19.05
C LEU A 34 -5.92 -24.22 19.63
N GLY A 35 -6.81 -23.57 18.88
CA GLY A 35 -7.37 -22.27 19.21
C GLY A 35 -6.59 -21.10 18.63
N GLN A 36 -5.45 -21.31 17.96
CA GLN A 36 -4.60 -20.24 17.42
C GLN A 36 -4.25 -20.44 15.93
N ARG A 37 -4.96 -21.30 15.21
CA ARG A 37 -4.69 -21.58 13.79
C ARG A 37 -5.37 -20.56 12.89
N VAL A 38 -4.60 -19.72 12.21
CA VAL A 38 -5.13 -18.71 11.29
C VAL A 38 -4.73 -19.07 9.86
N LEU A 39 -5.68 -19.01 8.93
CA LEU A 39 -5.37 -19.10 7.50
C LEU A 39 -5.81 -17.84 6.79
N VAL A 40 -4.94 -17.35 5.91
CA VAL A 40 -5.34 -16.39 4.89
C VAL A 40 -5.98 -17.09 3.70
N VAL A 41 -6.98 -16.48 3.09
CA VAL A 41 -7.52 -16.83 1.79
C VAL A 41 -7.33 -15.62 0.88
N THR A 42 -6.64 -15.80 -0.25
CA THR A 42 -6.36 -14.71 -1.19
C THR A 42 -7.60 -14.34 -1.99
N ASP A 43 -7.73 -13.07 -2.40
CA ASP A 43 -8.80 -12.62 -3.30
C ASP A 43 -8.62 -13.10 -4.73
N GLY A 44 -7.44 -13.61 -5.06
CA GLY A 44 -6.99 -14.12 -6.36
C GLY A 44 -5.46 -14.17 -6.32
N GLY A 45 -4.83 -14.75 -7.33
CA GLY A 45 -3.36 -14.78 -7.39
C GLY A 45 -2.72 -15.58 -6.25
N ASN A 46 -1.57 -15.14 -5.75
CA ASN A 46 -0.73 -15.89 -4.82
C ASN A 46 -0.13 -15.01 -3.71
N ILE A 47 0.40 -15.62 -2.65
CA ILE A 47 1.04 -14.93 -1.52
C ILE A 47 2.42 -14.33 -1.84
N ARG A 48 2.81 -14.30 -3.12
CA ARG A 48 4.07 -13.78 -3.64
C ARG A 48 3.83 -12.63 -4.62
N ASP A 49 2.63 -12.05 -4.59
CA ASP A 49 2.25 -10.92 -5.45
C ASP A 49 2.98 -9.62 -5.07
N LYS A 50 3.70 -9.62 -3.93
CA LYS A 50 4.41 -8.49 -3.35
C LYS A 50 3.54 -7.24 -3.15
N THR A 51 2.25 -7.46 -2.93
CA THR A 51 1.25 -6.42 -2.69
C THR A 51 0.29 -6.88 -1.60
N PHE A 52 -1.02 -6.83 -1.85
CA PHE A 52 -2.06 -6.99 -0.85
C PHE A 52 -2.12 -8.41 -0.27
N ASN A 53 -2.02 -9.47 -1.10
CA ASN A 53 -2.12 -10.85 -0.62
C ASN A 53 -0.88 -11.25 0.17
N GLU A 54 0.31 -10.88 -0.30
CA GLU A 54 1.56 -11.11 0.43
C GLU A 54 1.50 -10.43 1.81
N SER A 55 1.14 -9.14 1.90
CA SER A 55 1.06 -8.45 3.20
C SER A 55 -0.04 -8.99 4.13
N SER A 56 -1.14 -9.52 3.58
CA SER A 56 -2.16 -10.21 4.38
C SER A 56 -1.61 -11.50 4.99
N TRP A 57 -0.86 -12.29 4.21
CA TRP A 57 -0.18 -13.48 4.70
C TRP A 57 0.93 -13.14 5.71
N GLU A 58 1.74 -12.12 5.47
CA GLU A 58 2.75 -11.63 6.41
C GLU A 58 2.11 -11.22 7.75
N GLY A 59 0.90 -10.65 7.72
CA GLY A 59 0.08 -10.39 8.91
C GLY A 59 -0.20 -11.67 9.73
N VAL A 60 -0.51 -12.78 9.07
CA VAL A 60 -0.68 -14.10 9.71
C VAL A 60 0.64 -14.62 10.27
N ILE A 61 1.75 -14.47 9.55
CA ILE A 61 3.08 -14.87 10.03
C ILE A 61 3.49 -14.04 11.24
N LYS A 62 3.29 -12.72 11.20
CA LYS A 62 3.60 -11.81 12.30
C LYS A 62 2.71 -12.06 13.51
N TYR A 63 1.43 -12.38 13.32
CA TYR A 63 0.58 -12.87 14.41
C TYR A 63 1.18 -14.16 15.00
N GLY A 64 1.55 -15.11 14.13
CA GLY A 64 2.17 -16.37 14.49
C GLY A 64 3.47 -16.26 15.29
N SER A 65 4.27 -15.21 15.11
CA SER A 65 5.51 -14.98 15.88
C SER A 65 5.28 -14.40 17.27
N GLN A 66 4.07 -13.90 17.56
CA GLN A 66 3.75 -13.18 18.81
C GLN A 66 2.54 -13.72 19.57
N ILE A 67 2.04 -14.92 19.22
CA ILE A 67 0.92 -15.57 19.92
C ILE A 67 1.18 -15.61 21.43
N HIS A 68 2.36 -16.06 21.84
CA HIS A 68 2.79 -16.13 23.24
C HIS A 68 2.55 -14.82 24.03
N SER A 69 2.76 -13.67 23.40
CA SER A 69 2.58 -12.35 24.02
C SER A 69 1.12 -12.03 24.34
N ASN A 70 0.17 -12.69 23.68
CA ASN A 70 -1.27 -12.58 23.98
C ASN A 70 -1.66 -13.33 25.26
N PHE A 71 -0.79 -14.22 25.76
CA PHE A 71 -0.99 -15.05 26.95
C PHE A 71 0.03 -14.75 28.06
N ASP A 72 0.68 -13.58 27.98
CA ASP A 72 1.67 -13.08 28.94
C ASP A 72 2.86 -14.03 29.21
N ILE A 73 3.20 -14.85 28.21
CA ILE A 73 4.35 -15.77 28.27
C ILE A 73 5.63 -14.99 27.96
N LYS A 74 6.59 -15.04 28.89
CA LYS A 74 7.87 -14.30 28.79
C LYS A 74 9.10 -15.18 28.64
N ASN A 75 8.95 -16.50 28.75
CA ASN A 75 10.05 -17.44 28.62
C ASN A 75 10.16 -17.91 27.16
N GLU A 76 11.35 -17.87 26.58
CA GLU A 76 11.57 -18.26 25.17
C GLU A 76 11.10 -19.70 24.89
N LEU A 77 11.49 -20.67 25.72
CA LEU A 77 11.18 -22.09 25.48
C LEU A 77 9.67 -22.36 25.53
N GLU A 78 8.95 -21.70 26.42
CA GLU A 78 7.49 -21.76 26.45
C GLU A 78 6.89 -21.03 25.26
N ALA A 79 7.37 -19.83 24.92
CA ALA A 79 6.90 -19.05 23.78
C ALA A 79 7.00 -19.81 22.44
N ARG A 80 8.09 -20.57 22.24
CA ARG A 80 8.27 -21.45 21.06
C ARG A 80 7.19 -22.52 20.92
N GLN A 81 6.48 -22.88 21.98
CA GLN A 81 5.38 -23.85 21.93
C GLN A 81 4.07 -23.22 21.44
N PHE A 82 3.91 -21.90 21.59
CA PHE A 82 2.72 -21.18 21.15
C PHE A 82 2.79 -20.76 19.69
N ASN A 83 3.94 -20.26 19.30
CA ASN A 83 4.15 -19.59 18.02
C ASN A 83 4.23 -20.58 16.85
N TYR A 84 4.00 -20.08 15.64
CA TYR A 84 4.20 -20.86 14.42
C TYR A 84 5.70 -21.08 14.21
N LYS A 85 6.11 -22.34 14.05
CA LYS A 85 7.49 -22.71 13.68
C LYS A 85 7.93 -22.00 12.40
N SER A 86 7.06 -21.82 11.41
CA SER A 86 7.40 -21.06 10.21
C SER A 86 7.72 -19.59 10.51
N SER A 87 7.08 -19.00 11.52
CA SER A 87 7.24 -17.58 11.89
C SER A 87 8.44 -17.31 12.80
N ILE A 88 8.93 -18.31 13.53
CA ILE A 88 10.05 -18.18 14.48
C ILE A 88 11.26 -19.07 14.13
N GLY A 89 11.25 -19.66 12.93
CA GLY A 89 12.38 -20.35 12.32
C GLY A 89 13.29 -19.41 11.54
N GLY A 90 14.17 -19.99 10.72
CA GLY A 90 15.12 -19.23 9.89
C GLY A 90 16.09 -18.41 10.74
N HIS A 91 16.21 -17.11 10.41
CA HIS A 91 17.10 -16.17 11.10
C HIS A 91 16.45 -15.38 12.25
N THR A 92 15.22 -15.73 12.65
CA THR A 92 14.48 -15.06 13.73
C THR A 92 15.20 -15.20 15.08
N LYS A 93 15.28 -14.10 15.86
CA LYS A 93 15.97 -14.07 17.16
C LYS A 93 15.01 -13.75 18.30
N TRP A 94 15.29 -14.27 19.49
CA TRP A 94 14.60 -13.86 20.72
C TRP A 94 15.23 -12.58 21.28
N ASP A 95 14.40 -11.60 21.62
CA ASP A 95 14.80 -10.41 22.37
C ASP A 95 14.40 -10.58 23.84
N GLU A 96 15.39 -10.75 24.71
CA GLU A 96 15.17 -10.94 26.15
C GLU A 96 14.57 -9.72 26.85
N LYS A 97 14.79 -8.50 26.35
CA LYS A 97 14.26 -7.28 26.97
C LYS A 97 12.80 -7.08 26.61
N GLN A 98 12.45 -7.37 25.36
CA GLN A 98 11.10 -7.21 24.85
C GLN A 98 10.24 -8.47 25.07
N HIS A 99 10.86 -9.59 25.43
CA HIS A 99 10.24 -10.91 25.52
C HIS A 99 9.47 -11.28 24.26
N MET A 100 10.09 -11.09 23.10
CA MET A 100 9.47 -11.35 21.81
C MET A 100 10.48 -11.80 20.76
N PHE A 101 9.97 -12.42 19.69
CA PHE A 101 10.76 -12.72 18.51
C PHE A 101 10.91 -11.48 17.64
N ILE A 102 12.13 -11.22 17.19
CA ILE A 102 12.52 -10.11 16.33
C ILE A 102 13.23 -10.63 15.08
N ASN A 103 13.30 -9.78 14.05
CA ASN A 103 13.87 -10.11 12.73
C ASN A 103 13.14 -11.28 12.06
N GLU A 104 11.82 -11.17 11.88
CA GLU A 104 11.05 -12.16 11.15
C GLU A 104 11.67 -12.49 9.78
N ASP A 105 11.77 -13.77 9.48
CA ASP A 105 12.29 -14.29 8.21
C ASP A 105 11.13 -14.73 7.30
N TYR A 106 10.54 -13.76 6.59
CA TYR A 106 9.41 -14.03 5.71
C TYR A 106 9.76 -14.96 4.55
N GLU A 107 11.02 -14.99 4.08
CA GLU A 107 11.44 -15.92 3.02
C GLU A 107 11.49 -17.35 3.51
N TYR A 108 12.00 -17.59 4.73
CA TYR A 108 11.88 -18.88 5.39
C TYR A 108 10.41 -19.27 5.58
N ALA A 109 9.58 -18.34 6.07
CA ALA A 109 8.15 -18.59 6.27
C ALA A 109 7.42 -18.92 4.95
N LYS A 110 7.76 -18.28 3.82
CA LYS A 110 7.15 -18.54 2.50
C LYS A 110 7.39 -19.97 2.01
N GLN A 111 8.49 -20.59 2.43
CA GLN A 111 8.86 -21.95 2.05
C GLN A 111 8.29 -23.02 2.99
N ASN A 112 7.99 -22.64 4.25
CA ASN A 112 7.68 -23.60 5.31
C ASN A 112 6.26 -23.48 5.88
N SER A 113 5.61 -22.33 5.73
CA SER A 113 4.24 -22.12 6.21
C SER A 113 3.23 -22.77 5.29
N ASN A 114 2.15 -23.28 5.86
CA ASN A 114 0.97 -23.73 5.14
C ASN A 114 -0.29 -22.92 5.55
N ASN A 115 -0.14 -21.74 6.15
CA ASN A 115 -1.24 -20.94 6.70
C ASN A 115 -1.92 -20.05 5.65
N TYR A 116 -2.11 -20.58 4.45
CA TYR A 116 -2.80 -19.91 3.35
C TYR A 116 -3.59 -20.89 2.49
N VAL A 117 -4.52 -20.33 1.71
CA VAL A 117 -5.18 -20.94 0.56
C VAL A 117 -5.22 -19.90 -0.56
N GLU A 118 -4.59 -20.22 -1.69
CA GLU A 118 -4.59 -19.35 -2.87
C GLU A 118 -5.84 -19.63 -3.70
N THR A 119 -6.65 -18.61 -3.92
CA THR A 119 -7.84 -18.71 -4.75
C THR A 119 -7.43 -18.57 -6.23
N PRO A 120 -7.84 -19.51 -7.11
CA PRO A 120 -7.39 -19.51 -8.51
C PRO A 120 -7.91 -18.32 -9.33
N ASP A 121 -9.08 -17.78 -8.98
CA ASP A 121 -9.72 -16.65 -9.65
C ASP A 121 -10.68 -15.91 -8.70
N HIS A 122 -11.33 -14.86 -9.20
CA HIS A 122 -12.24 -14.00 -8.43
C HIS A 122 -13.71 -14.50 -8.40
N THR A 123 -13.98 -15.76 -8.77
CA THR A 123 -15.35 -16.29 -8.82
C THR A 123 -15.84 -16.72 -7.43
N ILE A 124 -17.16 -16.64 -7.23
CA ILE A 124 -17.81 -17.05 -5.99
C ILE A 124 -17.53 -18.54 -5.67
N ASP A 125 -17.50 -19.41 -6.68
CA ASP A 125 -17.28 -20.84 -6.49
C ASP A 125 -15.83 -21.17 -6.14
N ALA A 126 -14.87 -20.46 -6.73
CA ALA A 126 -13.47 -20.54 -6.32
C ALA A 126 -13.31 -20.14 -4.84
N PHE A 127 -13.90 -19.01 -4.44
CA PHE A 127 -13.88 -18.57 -3.03
C PHE A 127 -14.50 -19.61 -2.08
N ARG A 128 -15.67 -20.15 -2.41
CA ARG A 128 -16.33 -21.19 -1.60
C ARG A 128 -15.45 -22.43 -1.42
N THR A 129 -14.77 -22.84 -2.49
CA THR A 129 -13.83 -23.97 -2.47
C THR A 129 -12.63 -23.67 -1.57
N SER A 130 -12.06 -22.47 -1.67
CA SER A 130 -10.96 -22.03 -0.82
C SER A 130 -11.35 -22.00 0.66
N TYR A 131 -12.54 -21.49 1.00
CA TYR A 131 -13.04 -21.45 2.39
C TYR A 131 -13.23 -22.86 2.96
N ASN A 132 -13.80 -23.77 2.17
CA ASN A 132 -13.96 -25.17 2.58
C ASN A 132 -12.60 -25.84 2.82
N THR A 133 -11.61 -25.55 1.97
CA THR A 133 -10.23 -26.03 2.12
C THR A 133 -9.62 -25.51 3.41
N ALA A 134 -9.79 -24.23 3.72
CA ALA A 134 -9.25 -23.64 4.95
C ALA A 134 -9.87 -24.25 6.21
N ILE A 135 -11.19 -24.50 6.20
CA ILE A 135 -11.90 -25.19 7.28
C ILE A 135 -11.44 -26.63 7.43
N TYR A 136 -11.23 -27.32 6.31
CA TYR A 136 -10.71 -28.69 6.30
C TYR A 136 -9.30 -28.75 6.91
N LYS A 137 -8.47 -27.73 6.69
CA LYS A 137 -7.16 -27.52 7.33
C LYS A 137 -7.24 -27.16 8.82
N LYS A 138 -8.44 -27.15 9.42
CA LYS A 138 -8.72 -26.88 10.84
C LYS A 138 -8.38 -25.46 11.29
N ALA A 139 -8.62 -24.48 10.42
CA ALA A 139 -8.56 -23.06 10.76
C ALA A 139 -9.43 -22.75 11.99
N ASP A 140 -8.88 -22.01 12.95
CA ASP A 140 -9.59 -21.40 14.08
C ASP A 140 -10.06 -19.98 13.75
N ALA A 141 -9.41 -19.28 12.83
CA ALA A 141 -9.92 -18.07 12.19
C ALA A 141 -9.53 -18.04 10.69
N LEU A 142 -10.35 -17.36 9.88
CA LEU A 142 -9.99 -17.02 8.50
C LEU A 142 -9.66 -15.54 8.40
N LEU A 143 -8.62 -15.21 7.63
CA LEU A 143 -8.32 -13.86 7.17
C LEU A 143 -8.61 -13.80 5.67
N LEU A 144 -9.59 -13.01 5.24
CA LEU A 144 -9.95 -12.85 3.84
C LEU A 144 -9.27 -11.60 3.30
N ALA A 145 -8.41 -11.76 2.30
CA ALA A 145 -7.58 -10.68 1.78
C ALA A 145 -8.29 -9.95 0.65
N GLY A 146 -8.87 -8.78 0.93
CA GLY A 146 -9.33 -7.84 -0.10
C GLY A 146 -10.82 -7.93 -0.42
N PHE A 147 -11.35 -6.85 -1.00
CA PHE A 147 -12.80 -6.67 -1.16
C PHE A 147 -13.46 -7.65 -2.14
N SER A 148 -12.72 -8.35 -2.99
CA SER A 148 -13.28 -9.31 -3.95
C SER A 148 -14.05 -10.45 -3.27
N HIS A 149 -13.75 -10.75 -2.00
CA HIS A 149 -14.49 -11.73 -1.21
C HIS A 149 -15.93 -11.30 -0.86
N LEU A 150 -16.33 -10.04 -1.09
CA LEU A 150 -17.62 -9.49 -0.65
C LEU A 150 -18.83 -10.31 -1.13
N GLY A 151 -18.78 -10.87 -2.35
CA GLY A 151 -19.85 -11.71 -2.89
C GLY A 151 -19.97 -13.10 -2.24
N ALA A 152 -18.96 -13.55 -1.48
CA ALA A 152 -18.89 -14.89 -0.92
C ALA A 152 -18.62 -14.94 0.60
N VAL A 153 -18.35 -13.80 1.25
CA VAL A 153 -18.01 -13.71 2.68
C VAL A 153 -19.12 -14.26 3.59
N ASP A 154 -20.38 -14.15 3.19
CA ASP A 154 -21.50 -14.70 3.96
C ASP A 154 -21.36 -16.23 4.18
N TYR A 155 -20.96 -16.93 3.10
CA TYR A 155 -20.72 -18.35 3.11
C TYR A 155 -19.53 -18.69 4.02
N ALA A 156 -18.41 -17.96 3.91
CA ALA A 156 -17.26 -18.15 4.80
C ALA A 156 -17.67 -18.04 6.28
N ALA A 157 -18.42 -16.99 6.61
CA ALA A 157 -18.91 -16.72 7.95
C ALA A 157 -19.85 -17.83 8.47
N ASP A 158 -20.79 -18.31 7.65
CA ASP A 158 -21.68 -19.42 8.02
C ASP A 158 -20.93 -20.73 8.26
N ARG A 159 -19.96 -21.03 7.41
CA ARG A 159 -19.18 -22.26 7.52
C ARG A 159 -18.27 -22.22 8.74
N MET A 160 -17.63 -21.09 9.03
CA MET A 160 -16.84 -20.88 10.24
C MET A 160 -17.71 -20.91 11.51
N LYS A 161 -18.93 -20.37 11.45
CA LYS A 161 -19.91 -20.47 12.55
C LYS A 161 -20.28 -21.92 12.84
N LYS A 162 -20.57 -22.71 11.80
CA LYS A 162 -20.86 -24.16 11.91
C LYS A 162 -19.64 -24.96 12.37
N ALA A 163 -18.42 -24.50 12.09
CA ALA A 163 -17.17 -25.16 12.49
C ALA A 163 -16.73 -24.86 13.94
N GLY A 164 -17.60 -24.29 14.77
CA GLY A 164 -17.34 -24.00 16.18
C GLY A 164 -17.42 -22.53 16.57
N ASN A 165 -18.35 -21.77 15.97
CA ASN A 165 -18.54 -20.33 16.17
C ASN A 165 -17.26 -19.51 15.93
N LYS A 166 -16.54 -19.84 14.85
CA LYS A 166 -15.21 -19.30 14.55
C LYS A 166 -15.26 -17.95 13.84
N THR A 167 -14.21 -17.15 14.03
CA THR A 167 -14.11 -15.78 13.49
C THR A 167 -13.65 -15.76 12.04
N VAL A 168 -14.20 -14.81 11.28
CA VAL A 168 -13.68 -14.37 9.97
C VAL A 168 -13.24 -12.92 10.09
N VAL A 169 -11.99 -12.62 9.76
CA VAL A 169 -11.49 -11.26 9.58
C VAL A 169 -11.54 -10.96 8.09
N PHE A 170 -12.22 -9.88 7.71
CA PHE A 170 -12.43 -9.48 6.32
C PHE A 170 -11.76 -8.14 6.06
N LEU A 171 -10.72 -8.15 5.22
CA LEU A 171 -9.90 -6.97 4.93
C LEU A 171 -10.44 -6.18 3.74
N ASP A 172 -10.31 -4.85 3.82
CA ASP A 172 -10.56 -3.87 2.76
C ASP A 172 -12.03 -3.73 2.30
N ALA A 173 -12.97 -4.31 3.07
CA ALA A 173 -14.40 -4.19 2.82
C ALA A 173 -15.21 -4.42 4.09
N GLN A 174 -16.48 -4.00 4.03
CA GLN A 174 -17.43 -4.14 5.12
C GLN A 174 -18.39 -5.29 4.88
N TYR A 175 -18.57 -6.13 5.90
CA TYR A 175 -19.64 -7.10 5.95
C TYR A 175 -20.14 -7.28 7.39
N LYS A 176 -21.45 -7.16 7.59
CA LYS A 176 -22.07 -7.19 8.92
C LYS A 176 -22.56 -8.60 9.26
N LYS A 177 -21.86 -9.30 10.15
CA LYS A 177 -22.27 -10.60 10.72
C LYS A 177 -21.58 -10.84 12.06
N ASP A 178 -22.22 -11.56 12.97
CA ASP A 178 -21.83 -11.65 14.39
C ASP A 178 -20.49 -12.36 14.68
N ASN A 179 -19.92 -13.04 13.69
CA ASN A 179 -18.59 -13.67 13.73
C ASN A 179 -17.64 -13.10 12.67
N VAL A 180 -17.92 -11.90 12.12
CA VAL A 180 -17.08 -11.22 11.14
C VAL A 180 -16.51 -9.94 11.73
N ILE A 181 -15.19 -9.78 11.66
CA ILE A 181 -14.49 -8.53 11.91
C ILE A 181 -14.18 -7.91 10.54
N SER A 182 -14.83 -6.81 10.18
CA SER A 182 -14.48 -6.07 8.97
C SER A 182 -13.38 -5.06 9.25
N VAL A 183 -12.42 -4.91 8.35
CA VAL A 183 -11.32 -3.95 8.46
C VAL A 183 -11.33 -3.04 7.24
N ILE A 184 -11.49 -1.75 7.46
CA ILE A 184 -11.48 -0.71 6.42
C ILE A 184 -10.30 0.23 6.69
N PHE A 185 -9.64 0.63 5.62
CA PHE A 185 -8.53 1.57 5.65
C PHE A 185 -9.01 2.97 5.22
N ASN A 186 -8.46 4.01 5.85
CA ASN A 186 -8.72 5.40 5.45
C ASN A 186 -7.72 5.80 4.37
N SER A 187 -7.75 5.11 3.23
CA SER A 187 -6.71 5.19 2.20
C SER A 187 -6.62 6.55 1.49
N GLU A 188 -7.61 7.43 1.67
CA GLU A 188 -7.49 8.84 1.33
C GLU A 188 -6.36 9.54 2.07
N LEU A 189 -6.04 9.11 3.30
CA LEU A 189 -4.91 9.63 4.06
C LEU A 189 -3.58 9.21 3.45
N ALA A 190 -3.48 7.95 3.03
CA ALA A 190 -2.30 7.41 2.36
C ALA A 190 -2.09 8.09 0.99
N GLY A 191 -3.16 8.27 0.23
CA GLY A 191 -3.15 8.99 -1.04
C GLY A 191 -2.77 10.46 -0.89
N PHE A 192 -3.32 11.15 0.13
CA PHE A 192 -2.95 12.53 0.44
C PHE A 192 -1.48 12.64 0.86
N ASN A 193 -1.03 11.75 1.76
CA ASN A 193 0.35 11.75 2.26
C ASN A 193 1.36 11.49 1.13
N ALA A 194 1.17 10.40 0.38
CA ALA A 194 2.02 10.07 -0.76
C ALA A 194 2.00 11.16 -1.84
N GLY A 195 0.85 11.79 -2.05
CA GLY A 195 0.72 12.95 -2.94
C GLY A 195 1.51 14.16 -2.45
N TRP A 196 1.42 14.49 -1.16
CA TRP A 196 2.15 15.60 -0.55
C TRP A 196 3.66 15.38 -0.67
N ASP A 197 4.15 14.21 -0.26
CA ASP A 197 5.55 13.80 -0.38
C ASP A 197 6.06 13.93 -1.83
N ALA A 198 5.28 13.43 -2.79
CA ALA A 198 5.65 13.46 -4.21
C ALA A 198 5.68 14.87 -4.78
N ILE A 199 4.69 15.70 -4.45
CA ILE A 199 4.60 17.09 -4.90
C ILE A 199 5.75 17.92 -4.32
N MET A 200 6.06 17.75 -3.03
CA MET A 200 7.16 18.44 -2.37
C MET A 200 8.49 18.08 -3.01
N TRP A 201 8.77 16.79 -3.19
CA TRP A 201 9.99 16.34 -3.86
C TRP A 201 10.08 16.85 -5.31
N ALA A 202 9.00 16.72 -6.08
CA ALA A 202 9.00 17.02 -7.50
C ALA A 202 9.18 18.51 -7.80
N ASN A 203 8.68 19.39 -6.94
CA ASN A 203 8.79 20.83 -7.11
C ASN A 203 10.11 21.43 -6.62
N LEU A 204 11.01 20.64 -6.02
CA LEU A 204 12.35 21.13 -5.69
C LEU A 204 13.13 21.53 -6.95
N PRO A 205 14.09 22.46 -6.87
CA PRO A 205 15.02 22.72 -7.95
C PRO A 205 15.79 21.45 -8.30
N LYS A 206 16.04 21.24 -9.60
CA LYS A 206 16.77 20.07 -10.09
C LYS A 206 18.15 19.98 -9.43
N MET A 207 18.47 18.80 -8.92
CA MET A 207 19.74 18.48 -8.27
C MET A 207 20.78 17.92 -9.26
N THR A 208 22.06 17.91 -8.86
CA THR A 208 23.17 17.34 -9.66
C THR A 208 23.03 15.85 -9.89
N SER A 209 22.45 15.13 -8.93
CA SER A 209 21.96 13.75 -9.06
C SER A 209 20.73 13.57 -8.18
N LEU A 210 20.05 12.42 -8.30
CA LEU A 210 18.89 12.11 -7.47
C LEU A 210 19.26 12.22 -5.99
N ASN A 211 18.55 13.10 -5.28
CA ASN A 211 18.75 13.33 -3.85
C ASN A 211 20.22 13.64 -3.46
N SER A 212 20.97 14.37 -4.28
CA SER A 212 22.32 14.82 -3.86
C SER A 212 22.29 15.91 -2.79
N GLY A 213 21.17 16.64 -2.69
CA GLY A 213 21.09 17.85 -1.86
C GLY A 213 21.96 18.99 -2.40
N GLU A 214 22.41 18.92 -3.66
CA GLU A 214 23.19 19.94 -4.36
C GLU A 214 22.46 20.39 -5.62
N PHE A 215 22.26 21.70 -5.79
CA PHE A 215 21.55 22.21 -6.96
C PHE A 215 22.37 22.04 -8.24
N SER A 216 21.69 21.66 -9.32
CA SER A 216 22.27 21.60 -10.66
C SER A 216 22.66 23.00 -11.16
N LYS A 217 23.61 23.05 -12.10
CA LYS A 217 24.02 24.32 -12.73
C LYS A 217 22.82 25.00 -13.40
N GLU A 218 21.96 24.23 -14.05
CA GLU A 218 20.77 24.73 -14.72
C GLU A 218 19.79 25.39 -13.74
N ALA A 219 19.62 24.83 -12.54
CA ALA A 219 18.77 25.43 -11.50
C ALA A 219 19.35 26.75 -10.96
N ILE A 220 20.66 26.80 -10.74
CA ILE A 220 21.37 28.01 -10.29
C ILE A 220 21.25 29.11 -11.36
N ASP A 221 21.48 28.76 -12.62
CA ASP A 221 21.41 29.70 -13.75
C ASP A 221 19.96 30.17 -13.99
N ALA A 222 18.96 29.29 -13.85
CA ALA A 222 17.54 29.66 -13.90
C ALA A 222 17.17 30.68 -12.82
N SER A 223 17.67 30.48 -11.59
CA SER A 223 17.45 31.41 -10.47
C SER A 223 18.01 32.81 -10.74
N LYS A 224 19.24 32.90 -11.27
CA LYS A 224 19.90 34.18 -11.60
C LYS A 224 19.23 34.91 -12.76
N SER A 225 18.84 34.17 -13.79
CA SER A 225 18.23 34.70 -15.01
C SER A 225 16.73 34.99 -14.87
N LYS A 226 16.11 34.65 -13.72
CA LYS A 226 14.66 34.74 -13.48
C LYS A 226 13.82 34.02 -14.53
N THR A 227 14.38 32.96 -15.13
CA THR A 227 13.60 32.07 -16.01
C THR A 227 12.88 31.01 -15.18
N ASP A 228 11.90 30.35 -15.78
CA ASP A 228 11.21 29.24 -15.14
C ASP A 228 12.22 28.17 -14.64
N MET A 229 12.00 27.73 -13.39
CA MET A 229 12.88 26.80 -12.71
C MET A 229 12.86 25.42 -13.37
N VAL A 230 14.04 24.79 -13.47
CA VAL A 230 14.12 23.37 -13.84
C VAL A 230 13.86 22.55 -12.58
N LEU A 231 12.82 21.74 -12.60
CA LEU A 231 12.33 21.03 -11.43
C LEU A 231 12.86 19.59 -11.36
N GLN A 232 12.98 19.08 -10.14
CA GLN A 232 13.50 17.75 -9.85
C GLN A 232 12.59 16.64 -10.42
N GLY A 233 11.27 16.81 -10.35
CA GLY A 233 10.30 15.81 -10.79
C GLY A 233 9.93 15.89 -12.27
N SER A 234 10.35 16.93 -13.00
CA SER A 234 10.06 17.05 -14.43
C SER A 234 10.87 16.04 -15.22
N THR A 235 10.18 15.11 -15.88
CA THR A 235 10.80 14.06 -16.70
C THR A 235 10.67 14.35 -18.18
N THR A 236 9.69 15.16 -18.61
CA THR A 236 9.54 15.58 -20.02
C THR A 236 10.37 16.81 -20.38
N GLY A 237 11.13 17.37 -19.43
CA GLY A 237 11.86 18.64 -19.59
C GLY A 237 10.95 19.87 -19.60
N ASN A 238 9.67 19.66 -19.33
CA ASN A 238 8.70 20.71 -19.09
C ASN A 238 9.02 21.44 -17.77
N LYS A 239 8.95 22.76 -17.72
CA LYS A 239 9.29 23.50 -16.48
C LYS A 239 8.14 23.54 -15.46
N TYR A 240 7.34 22.47 -15.41
CA TYR A 240 6.18 22.29 -14.54
C TYR A 240 6.03 20.81 -14.19
N ILE A 241 5.20 20.49 -13.21
CA ILE A 241 4.90 19.10 -12.83
C ILE A 241 3.49 18.74 -13.30
N SER A 242 3.36 17.58 -13.94
CA SER A 242 2.07 16.98 -14.30
C SER A 242 1.92 15.62 -13.62
N ILE A 243 0.82 15.41 -12.90
CA ILE A 243 0.55 14.15 -12.21
C ILE A 243 -0.68 13.48 -12.82
N GLY A 244 -0.53 12.22 -13.19
CA GLY A 244 -1.62 11.33 -13.59
C GLY A 244 -1.88 10.25 -12.54
N MET A 245 -3.05 9.65 -12.59
CA MET A 245 -3.40 8.51 -11.75
C MET A 245 -4.41 7.61 -12.45
N PHE A 246 -4.54 6.36 -12.02
CA PHE A 246 -5.67 5.52 -12.41
C PHE A 246 -5.92 4.44 -11.37
N GLY A 247 -7.18 4.02 -11.25
CA GLY A 247 -7.60 2.87 -10.46
C GLY A 247 -7.77 1.62 -11.31
N GLY A 248 -7.81 0.47 -10.66
CA GLY A 248 -8.25 -0.78 -11.30
C GLY A 248 -9.77 -0.77 -11.49
N ILE A 249 -10.49 -1.33 -10.51
CA ILE A 249 -11.96 -1.31 -10.44
C ILE A 249 -12.40 -0.24 -9.45
N THR A 250 -13.36 0.62 -9.84
CA THR A 250 -13.88 1.67 -8.96
C THR A 250 -14.48 1.09 -7.67
N ASN A 251 -14.00 1.60 -6.53
CA ASN A 251 -14.53 1.31 -5.21
C ASN A 251 -14.15 2.47 -4.26
N LYS A 252 -15.16 3.15 -3.70
CA LYS A 252 -14.96 4.32 -2.83
C LYS A 252 -14.00 4.08 -1.67
N ASN A 253 -14.03 2.90 -1.06
CA ASN A 253 -13.29 2.63 0.18
C ASN A 253 -11.97 1.88 -0.03
N ALA A 254 -11.71 1.37 -1.24
CA ALA A 254 -10.54 0.55 -1.51
C ALA A 254 -9.59 1.13 -2.57
N VAL A 255 -10.13 1.85 -3.57
CA VAL A 255 -9.39 2.34 -4.74
C VAL A 255 -9.53 3.85 -4.87
N ASP A 256 -10.76 4.35 -4.90
CA ASP A 256 -11.02 5.71 -5.34
C ASP A 256 -10.66 6.73 -4.24
N ASN A 257 -10.69 6.32 -2.97
CA ASN A 257 -10.23 7.13 -1.84
C ASN A 257 -8.75 7.49 -1.94
N TYR A 258 -7.87 6.57 -2.34
CA TYR A 258 -6.47 6.88 -2.63
C TYR A 258 -6.33 7.98 -3.67
N MET A 259 -7.04 7.83 -4.79
CA MET A 259 -7.01 8.77 -5.91
C MET A 259 -7.54 10.14 -5.47
N TRP A 260 -8.64 10.16 -4.73
CA TRP A 260 -9.20 11.37 -4.15
C TRP A 260 -8.22 12.07 -3.19
N GLY A 261 -7.51 11.31 -2.35
CA GLY A 261 -6.49 11.83 -1.44
C GLY A 261 -5.36 12.54 -2.19
N LEU A 262 -4.83 11.93 -3.26
CA LEU A 262 -3.82 12.55 -4.12
C LEU A 262 -4.33 13.84 -4.76
N LEU A 263 -5.56 13.83 -5.29
CA LEU A 263 -6.18 15.04 -5.86
C LEU A 263 -6.35 16.15 -4.81
N ALA A 264 -6.69 15.80 -3.58
CA ALA A 264 -6.79 16.75 -2.48
C ALA A 264 -5.42 17.36 -2.15
N ALA A 265 -4.35 16.57 -2.12
CA ALA A 265 -2.99 17.07 -1.93
C ALA A 265 -2.56 18.04 -3.06
N MET A 266 -2.82 17.68 -4.32
CA MET A 266 -2.58 18.56 -5.48
C MET A 266 -3.37 19.87 -5.36
N HIS A 267 -4.63 19.80 -4.95
CA HIS A 267 -5.50 20.97 -4.81
C HIS A 267 -5.03 21.88 -3.68
N VAL A 268 -4.69 21.33 -2.52
CA VAL A 268 -4.14 22.10 -1.39
C VAL A 268 -2.83 22.78 -1.79
N TYR A 269 -1.91 22.05 -2.40
CA TYR A 269 -0.64 22.61 -2.86
C TYR A 269 -0.84 23.77 -3.85
N ASN A 270 -1.67 23.56 -4.88
CA ASN A 270 -1.92 24.57 -5.91
C ASN A 270 -2.53 25.85 -5.34
N ASN A 271 -3.36 25.76 -4.29
CA ASN A 271 -4.00 26.92 -3.70
C ASN A 271 -3.13 27.59 -2.61
N ARG A 272 -2.25 26.84 -1.93
CA ARG A 272 -1.50 27.33 -0.76
C ARG A 272 -0.02 27.60 -1.02
N PHE A 273 0.57 27.02 -2.07
CA PHE A 273 2.00 27.11 -2.37
C PHE A 273 2.31 27.60 -3.78
N ALA A 274 1.58 27.15 -4.80
CA ALA A 274 1.90 27.51 -6.18
C ALA A 274 1.89 29.04 -6.38
N GLY A 275 2.89 29.55 -7.11
CA GLY A 275 3.10 30.96 -7.37
C GLY A 275 3.84 31.73 -6.26
N LYS A 276 3.97 31.17 -5.05
CA LYS A 276 4.75 31.78 -3.97
C LYS A 276 6.25 31.69 -4.26
N GLU A 277 6.98 32.74 -3.92
CA GLU A 277 8.43 32.81 -4.09
C GLU A 277 9.12 32.29 -2.83
N ILE A 278 10.09 31.40 -3.02
CA ILE A 278 10.90 30.84 -1.93
C ILE A 278 12.38 30.94 -2.26
N GLU A 279 13.22 30.91 -1.22
CA GLU A 279 14.68 30.77 -1.31
C GLU A 279 15.08 29.50 -0.55
N LEU A 280 15.87 28.65 -1.19
CA LEU A 280 16.43 27.43 -0.62
C LEU A 280 17.96 27.47 -0.73
N THR A 281 18.65 26.85 0.22
CA THR A 281 20.12 26.76 0.26
C THR A 281 20.55 25.30 0.23
N ASP A 282 21.46 24.92 -0.65
CA ASP A 282 21.94 23.54 -0.79
C ASP A 282 23.14 23.21 0.12
N ASN A 283 23.63 21.97 0.04
CA ASN A 283 24.79 21.50 0.80
C ASN A 283 26.09 22.27 0.51
N LYS A 284 26.19 22.91 -0.66
CA LYS A 284 27.32 23.73 -1.11
C LYS A 284 27.11 25.23 -0.85
N GLN A 285 26.11 25.58 -0.04
CA GLN A 285 25.74 26.97 0.28
C GLN A 285 25.28 27.78 -0.95
N ASN A 286 24.93 27.13 -2.06
CA ASN A 286 24.30 27.81 -3.19
C ASN A 286 22.85 28.14 -2.82
N LYS A 287 22.45 29.38 -3.12
CA LYS A 287 21.09 29.84 -2.92
C LYS A 287 20.33 29.84 -4.24
N VAL A 288 19.13 29.27 -4.23
CA VAL A 288 18.20 29.29 -5.35
C VAL A 288 16.90 29.93 -4.90
N LYS A 289 16.56 31.05 -5.53
CA LYS A 289 15.28 31.75 -5.40
C LYS A 289 14.41 31.46 -6.62
N TYR A 290 13.15 31.04 -6.40
CA TYR A 290 12.21 30.73 -7.47
C TYR A 290 10.75 30.76 -7.02
N LYS A 291 9.84 30.83 -7.98
CA LYS A 291 8.40 30.64 -7.75
C LYS A 291 8.04 29.16 -7.87
N LEU A 292 7.32 28.67 -6.86
CA LEU A 292 6.77 27.32 -6.87
C LEU A 292 5.80 27.15 -8.04
N GLN A 293 5.96 26.07 -8.79
CA GLN A 293 5.19 25.83 -10.00
C GLN A 293 3.88 25.12 -9.67
N PRO A 294 2.78 25.40 -10.40
CA PRO A 294 1.56 24.64 -10.23
C PRO A 294 1.75 23.18 -10.69
N VAL A 295 0.97 22.30 -10.08
CA VAL A 295 0.87 20.89 -10.44
C VAL A 295 -0.38 20.69 -11.31
N TYR A 296 -0.21 20.07 -12.48
CA TYR A 296 -1.28 19.85 -13.45
C TYR A 296 -1.85 18.42 -13.40
N TYR A 297 -3.08 18.26 -13.87
CA TYR A 297 -3.88 17.04 -13.76
C TYR A 297 -3.87 16.27 -15.10
N ALA A 298 -2.94 15.34 -15.28
CA ALA A 298 -2.73 14.66 -16.57
C ALA A 298 -3.95 13.86 -17.05
N ASN A 299 -4.81 13.38 -16.13
CA ASN A 299 -6.08 12.74 -16.47
C ASN A 299 -7.04 13.64 -17.28
N LEU A 300 -6.89 14.96 -17.15
CA LEU A 300 -7.76 15.96 -17.77
C LEU A 300 -7.13 16.61 -19.02
N GLY A 301 -5.95 16.12 -19.44
CA GLY A 301 -5.19 16.64 -20.58
C GLY A 301 -3.90 17.36 -20.18
N SER A 302 -3.08 17.71 -21.18
CA SER A 302 -1.85 18.48 -20.98
C SER A 302 -2.12 19.84 -20.35
N LYS A 303 -1.35 20.17 -19.29
CA LYS A 303 -1.51 21.41 -18.50
C LYS A 303 -2.94 21.68 -18.03
N ALA A 304 -3.74 20.63 -17.82
CA ALA A 304 -5.09 20.79 -17.32
C ALA A 304 -5.09 21.16 -15.84
N LYS A 305 -5.99 22.08 -15.48
CA LYS A 305 -6.21 22.55 -14.11
C LYS A 305 -7.49 21.95 -13.54
N VAL A 306 -7.69 22.12 -12.23
CA VAL A 306 -8.81 21.52 -11.47
C VAL A 306 -10.19 21.98 -11.97
N GLU A 307 -10.31 23.11 -12.66
CA GLU A 307 -11.58 23.59 -13.23
C GLU A 307 -12.17 22.64 -14.27
N LYS A 308 -11.36 21.76 -14.86
CA LYS A 308 -11.82 20.71 -15.78
C LYS A 308 -12.36 19.47 -15.06
N LEU A 309 -12.23 19.37 -13.73
CA LEU A 309 -12.67 18.24 -12.91
C LEU A 309 -14.17 18.36 -12.56
N ASN A 310 -15.03 18.35 -13.58
CA ASN A 310 -16.49 18.47 -13.42
C ASN A 310 -17.26 17.22 -13.88
N ASP A 311 -16.73 16.47 -14.86
CA ASP A 311 -17.31 15.21 -15.34
C ASP A 311 -16.20 14.18 -15.58
N VAL A 312 -15.99 13.32 -14.59
CA VAL A 312 -14.98 12.26 -14.63
C VAL A 312 -15.52 11.11 -15.47
N ASN A 313 -14.86 10.83 -16.59
CA ASN A 313 -15.12 9.65 -17.40
C ASN A 313 -14.37 8.44 -16.82
N GLU A 314 -15.10 7.35 -16.54
CA GLU A 314 -14.54 6.11 -16.03
C GLU A 314 -13.33 5.62 -16.85
N SER A 315 -13.39 5.65 -18.19
CA SER A 315 -12.31 5.13 -19.04
C SER A 315 -11.00 5.93 -18.98
N SER A 316 -11.05 7.16 -18.48
CA SER A 316 -9.86 8.02 -18.33
C SER A 316 -9.26 7.93 -16.92
N TRP A 317 -9.90 7.18 -16.02
CA TRP A 317 -9.54 7.09 -14.60
C TRP A 317 -9.45 5.67 -14.08
N PHE A 318 -10.05 4.68 -14.76
CA PHE A 318 -10.08 3.29 -14.34
C PHE A 318 -9.77 2.35 -15.50
N SER A 319 -8.90 1.37 -15.26
CA SER A 319 -8.55 0.33 -16.24
C SER A 319 -9.57 -0.82 -16.27
N LYS A 320 -10.50 -0.86 -15.30
CA LYS A 320 -11.58 -1.84 -15.15
C LYS A 320 -11.13 -3.26 -14.78
N GLY A 321 -9.94 -3.39 -14.21
CA GLY A 321 -9.42 -4.67 -13.72
C GLY A 321 -8.07 -4.51 -13.02
N PHE A 322 -7.54 -5.61 -12.50
CA PHE A 322 -6.25 -5.65 -11.80
C PHE A 322 -5.18 -6.50 -12.52
N ASP A 323 -5.55 -7.10 -13.66
CA ASP A 323 -4.67 -7.94 -14.44
C ASP A 323 -3.49 -7.16 -15.03
N VAL A 324 -2.31 -7.77 -15.03
CA VAL A 324 -1.12 -7.23 -15.70
C VAL A 324 -1.42 -6.95 -17.18
N GLY A 325 -1.00 -5.79 -17.69
CA GLY A 325 -1.28 -5.33 -19.04
C GLY A 325 -2.67 -4.74 -19.24
N GLY A 326 -3.56 -4.79 -18.24
CA GLY A 326 -4.91 -4.23 -18.31
C GLY A 326 -4.92 -2.72 -18.55
N ALA A 327 -4.01 -1.97 -17.91
CA ALA A 327 -3.92 -0.52 -18.08
C ALA A 327 -3.43 -0.17 -19.48
N LYS A 328 -2.45 -0.90 -20.02
CA LYS A 328 -2.02 -0.76 -21.43
C LYS A 328 -3.16 -1.06 -22.41
N LYS A 329 -3.87 -2.17 -22.22
CA LYS A 329 -5.02 -2.56 -23.07
C LYS A 329 -6.14 -1.51 -23.07
N SER A 330 -6.39 -0.87 -21.92
CA SER A 330 -7.39 0.20 -21.80
C SER A 330 -6.96 1.52 -22.48
N GLY A 331 -5.67 1.68 -22.80
CA GLY A 331 -5.10 2.92 -23.34
C GLY A 331 -4.86 4.03 -22.31
N ILE A 332 -5.15 3.79 -21.03
CA ILE A 332 -5.05 4.83 -19.98
C ILE A 332 -3.60 5.30 -19.77
N VAL A 333 -2.64 4.37 -19.77
CA VAL A 333 -1.21 4.68 -19.60
C VAL A 333 -0.72 5.54 -20.77
N ASP A 334 -1.05 5.17 -22.00
CA ASP A 334 -0.67 5.91 -23.20
C ASP A 334 -1.28 7.31 -23.21
N SER A 335 -2.53 7.45 -22.76
CA SER A 335 -3.18 8.75 -22.61
C SER A 335 -2.47 9.64 -21.60
N LEU A 336 -2.10 9.10 -20.43
CA LEU A 336 -1.38 9.87 -19.40
C LEU A 336 0.01 10.30 -19.89
N ILE A 337 0.74 9.43 -20.59
CA ILE A 337 2.05 9.75 -21.19
C ILE A 337 1.90 10.82 -22.27
N LYS A 338 0.91 10.68 -23.17
CA LYS A 338 0.59 11.69 -24.18
C LYS A 338 0.27 13.05 -23.54
N ASN A 339 -0.37 13.04 -22.38
CA ASN A 339 -0.68 14.23 -21.60
C ASN A 339 0.51 14.76 -20.78
N GLN A 340 1.73 14.24 -21.02
CA GLN A 340 2.98 14.65 -20.38
C GLN A 340 2.98 14.44 -18.87
N ALA A 341 2.35 13.36 -18.37
CA ALA A 341 2.46 13.01 -16.96
C ALA A 341 3.94 12.77 -16.59
N ASP A 342 4.45 13.51 -15.61
CA ASP A 342 5.79 13.33 -15.05
C ASP A 342 5.78 12.30 -13.90
N ILE A 343 4.63 12.17 -13.24
CA ILE A 343 4.38 11.21 -12.15
C ILE A 343 3.06 10.50 -12.44
N ILE A 344 3.02 9.18 -12.26
CA ILE A 344 1.79 8.39 -12.35
C ILE A 344 1.56 7.61 -11.06
N PHE A 345 0.34 7.71 -10.51
CA PHE A 345 -0.12 6.93 -9.35
C PHE A 345 -1.11 5.83 -9.78
N PRO A 346 -0.64 4.59 -10.03
CA PRO A 346 -1.51 3.45 -10.32
C PRO A 346 -2.06 2.80 -9.04
N VAL A 347 -3.34 3.00 -8.75
CA VAL A 347 -4.10 2.32 -7.70
C VAL A 347 -4.75 1.05 -8.27
N ALA A 348 -3.90 0.17 -8.81
CA ALA A 348 -4.33 -0.95 -9.65
C ALA A 348 -3.43 -2.20 -9.46
N GLY A 349 -2.90 -2.39 -8.25
CA GLY A 349 -2.07 -3.54 -7.90
C GLY A 349 -0.92 -3.75 -8.89
N SER A 350 -0.94 -4.89 -9.58
CA SER A 350 0.13 -5.32 -10.50
C SER A 350 0.34 -4.41 -11.73
N GLN A 351 -0.65 -3.59 -12.09
CA GLN A 351 -0.60 -2.70 -13.26
C GLN A 351 0.37 -1.53 -13.10
N ILE A 352 1.02 -1.33 -11.96
CA ILE A 352 2.19 -0.44 -11.89
C ILE A 352 3.29 -0.84 -12.88
N ASN A 353 3.41 -2.14 -13.18
CA ASN A 353 4.34 -2.63 -14.21
C ASN A 353 4.01 -2.10 -15.60
N ASP A 354 2.74 -1.81 -15.90
CA ASP A 354 2.31 -1.23 -17.17
C ASP A 354 2.91 0.17 -17.36
N VAL A 355 3.04 0.94 -16.27
CA VAL A 355 3.69 2.26 -16.26
C VAL A 355 5.21 2.11 -16.34
N LEU A 356 5.79 1.16 -15.60
CA LEU A 356 7.23 0.95 -15.57
C LEU A 356 7.78 0.47 -16.93
N GLU A 357 7.00 -0.31 -17.65
CA GLU A 357 7.32 -0.87 -18.96
C GLU A 357 6.78 -0.04 -20.12
N SER A 358 6.34 1.19 -19.88
CA SER A 358 5.92 2.10 -20.95
C SER A 358 7.10 2.49 -21.84
N THR A 359 6.83 2.67 -23.14
CA THR A 359 7.83 3.09 -24.13
C THR A 359 7.84 4.61 -24.28
N GLY A 360 9.03 5.17 -24.51
CA GLY A 360 9.22 6.61 -24.67
C GLY A 360 9.52 7.29 -23.35
N HIS A 361 8.70 8.28 -22.99
CA HIS A 361 8.82 9.03 -21.75
C HIS A 361 8.56 8.13 -20.52
N LYS A 362 9.42 8.23 -19.50
CA LYS A 362 9.38 7.36 -18.31
C LYS A 362 9.01 8.19 -17.07
N PRO A 363 7.72 8.25 -16.70
CA PRO A 363 7.29 8.99 -15.52
C PRO A 363 7.83 8.34 -14.24
N TYR A 364 7.97 9.13 -13.19
CA TYR A 364 8.07 8.61 -11.84
C TYR A 364 6.76 7.94 -11.41
N VAL A 365 6.83 7.13 -10.35
CA VAL A 365 5.65 6.41 -9.84
C VAL A 365 5.48 6.63 -8.34
N ILE A 366 4.23 6.63 -7.92
CA ILE A 366 3.81 6.45 -6.53
C ILE A 366 3.30 5.02 -6.43
N GLY A 367 3.88 4.20 -5.56
CA GLY A 367 3.41 2.84 -5.30
C GLY A 367 2.12 2.81 -4.48
N VAL A 368 1.52 1.62 -4.32
CA VAL A 368 0.29 1.43 -3.55
C VAL A 368 0.31 0.16 -2.70
N ASP A 369 -0.49 0.17 -1.63
CA ASP A 369 -0.75 -0.89 -0.65
C ASP A 369 0.46 -1.27 0.22
N THR A 370 1.63 -1.48 -0.37
CA THR A 370 2.90 -1.75 0.30
C THR A 370 4.01 -0.82 -0.20
N ASP A 371 5.21 -0.93 0.35
CA ASP A 371 6.38 -0.20 -0.15
C ASP A 371 6.90 -0.84 -1.45
N GLN A 372 6.36 -0.37 -2.58
CA GLN A 372 6.62 -1.00 -3.87
C GLN A 372 8.03 -0.77 -4.43
N VAL A 373 8.85 0.11 -3.83
CA VAL A 373 10.28 0.18 -4.21
C VAL A 373 11.01 -1.11 -3.81
N THR A 374 10.64 -1.69 -2.67
CA THR A 374 11.29 -2.91 -2.14
C THR A 374 10.91 -4.15 -2.95
N SER A 375 9.69 -4.17 -3.50
CA SER A 375 9.14 -5.30 -4.23
C SER A 375 9.23 -5.18 -5.76
N VAL A 376 8.63 -4.13 -6.32
CA VAL A 376 8.53 -3.89 -7.76
C VAL A 376 9.77 -3.14 -8.25
N GLY A 377 10.27 -2.17 -7.50
CA GLY A 377 11.53 -1.48 -7.78
C GLY A 377 12.72 -2.42 -7.89
N SER A 378 12.73 -3.50 -7.10
CA SER A 378 13.81 -4.51 -7.12
C SER A 378 13.75 -5.51 -8.28
N SER A 379 12.67 -5.49 -9.08
CA SER A 379 12.41 -6.51 -10.13
C SER A 379 13.26 -6.33 -11.39
N LYS A 380 13.60 -5.09 -11.76
CA LYS A 380 14.38 -4.75 -12.95
C LYS A 380 15.27 -3.55 -12.66
N LYS A 381 16.53 -3.61 -13.10
CA LYS A 381 17.49 -2.52 -12.94
C LYS A 381 16.96 -1.22 -13.54
N GLY A 382 17.09 -0.13 -12.79
CA GLY A 382 16.58 1.20 -13.14
C GLY A 382 15.14 1.47 -12.69
N ASN A 383 14.40 0.47 -12.20
CA ASN A 383 13.08 0.73 -11.62
C ASN A 383 13.21 1.34 -10.21
N GLU A 384 14.25 0.98 -9.47
CA GLU A 384 14.52 1.45 -8.11
C GLU A 384 14.62 2.97 -8.00
N THR A 385 15.00 3.66 -9.08
CA THR A 385 15.11 5.12 -9.12
C THR A 385 13.86 5.82 -9.64
N ARG A 386 12.75 5.09 -9.84
CA ARG A 386 11.47 5.66 -10.32
C ARG A 386 10.41 5.83 -9.23
N PHE A 387 10.59 5.22 -8.06
CA PHE A 387 9.63 5.29 -6.96
C PHE A 387 9.87 6.52 -6.12
N ILE A 388 8.93 7.46 -6.13
CA ILE A 388 9.02 8.60 -5.22
C ILE A 388 8.68 8.14 -3.80
N THR A 389 7.55 7.46 -3.66
CA THR A 389 7.03 6.90 -2.42
C THR A 389 5.99 5.83 -2.75
N SER A 390 5.31 5.28 -1.73
CA SER A 390 4.13 4.43 -1.90
C SER A 390 3.02 4.83 -0.93
N ALA A 391 1.77 4.88 -1.37
CA ALA A 391 0.60 5.03 -0.50
C ALA A 391 0.25 3.67 0.13
N LYS A 392 0.65 3.46 1.38
CA LYS A 392 0.64 2.17 2.06
C LYS A 392 -0.62 1.96 2.90
N LYS A 393 -1.16 0.73 2.85
CA LYS A 393 -2.05 0.17 3.87
C LYS A 393 -1.19 -0.67 4.81
N ASN A 394 -1.21 -0.42 6.11
CA ASN A 394 -0.50 -1.29 7.06
C ASN A 394 -1.32 -2.57 7.35
N ILE A 395 -1.43 -3.42 6.32
CA ILE A 395 -2.22 -4.65 6.34
C ILE A 395 -1.72 -5.60 7.42
N VAL A 396 -0.40 -5.69 7.62
CA VAL A 396 0.23 -6.52 8.65
C VAL A 396 -0.25 -6.10 10.04
N SER A 397 -0.17 -4.80 10.35
CA SER A 397 -0.61 -4.28 11.65
C SER A 397 -2.11 -4.46 11.87
N ALA A 398 -2.93 -4.14 10.87
CA ALA A 398 -4.38 -4.28 10.94
C ALA A 398 -4.82 -5.74 11.12
N SER A 399 -4.15 -6.67 10.43
CA SER A 399 -4.39 -8.12 10.56
C SER A 399 -4.06 -8.61 11.96
N VAL A 400 -2.89 -8.26 12.49
CA VAL A 400 -2.50 -8.60 13.88
C VAL A 400 -3.49 -8.03 14.88
N TYR A 401 -3.87 -6.76 14.74
CA TYR A 401 -4.82 -6.11 15.63
C TYR A 401 -6.17 -6.83 15.66
N ALA A 402 -6.70 -7.18 14.49
CA ALA A 402 -7.98 -7.88 14.35
C ALA A 402 -7.90 -9.32 14.87
N LEU A 403 -6.84 -10.06 14.55
CA LEU A 403 -6.63 -11.44 14.99
C LEU A 403 -6.47 -11.54 16.51
N ASN A 404 -5.74 -10.62 17.15
CA ASN A 404 -5.64 -10.56 18.61
C ASN A 404 -7.01 -10.37 19.30
N ARG A 405 -8.00 -9.83 18.59
CA ARG A 405 -9.36 -9.55 19.08
C ARG A 405 -10.43 -10.45 18.46
N ALA A 406 -10.03 -11.51 17.78
CA ALA A 406 -10.93 -12.52 17.24
C ALA A 406 -11.41 -13.46 18.36
N ARG A 407 -12.72 -13.64 18.48
CA ARG A 407 -13.36 -14.48 19.51
C ARG A 407 -12.78 -15.89 19.56
N SER A 408 -12.58 -16.51 18.39
CA SER A 408 -12.08 -17.88 18.32
C SER A 408 -10.60 -18.04 18.69
N LEU A 409 -9.86 -16.94 18.84
CA LEU A 409 -8.44 -16.91 19.17
C LEU A 409 -8.16 -16.48 20.62
N GLN A 410 -9.19 -16.41 21.48
CA GLN A 410 -9.00 -16.00 22.87
C GLN A 410 -8.52 -17.12 23.80
N LYS A 411 -8.44 -18.36 23.30
CA LYS A 411 -7.96 -19.53 24.05
C LYS A 411 -6.90 -20.28 23.27
N ALA A 412 -5.93 -20.81 24.00
CA ALA A 412 -4.86 -21.66 23.48
C ALA A 412 -4.79 -22.95 24.31
N ILE A 413 -4.70 -24.10 23.65
CA ILE A 413 -4.60 -25.40 24.33
C ILE A 413 -3.27 -26.07 23.98
N ILE A 414 -2.44 -26.33 25.00
CA ILE A 414 -1.14 -27.00 24.90
C ILE A 414 -1.07 -28.06 25.98
N LYS A 415 -0.83 -29.33 25.61
CA LYS A 415 -0.69 -30.47 26.55
C LYS A 415 -1.80 -30.48 27.62
N ASP A 416 -3.04 -30.36 27.17
CA ASP A 416 -4.27 -30.32 27.99
C ASP A 416 -4.41 -29.12 28.94
N LYS A 417 -3.46 -28.18 28.96
CA LYS A 417 -3.59 -26.90 29.66
C LYS A 417 -4.22 -25.86 28.75
N THR A 418 -5.24 -25.18 29.27
CA THR A 418 -5.90 -24.04 28.59
C THR A 418 -5.31 -22.73 29.09
N TYR A 419 -4.98 -21.86 28.16
CA TYR A 419 -4.53 -20.49 28.38
C TYR A 419 -5.58 -19.53 27.84
N THR A 420 -5.76 -18.39 28.52
CA THR A 420 -6.72 -17.35 28.17
C THR A 420 -5.98 -16.08 27.77
N SER A 421 -6.38 -15.48 26.66
CA SER A 421 -5.73 -14.28 26.16
C SER A 421 -6.08 -13.05 27.00
N LYS A 422 -5.12 -12.13 27.14
CA LYS A 422 -5.34 -10.81 27.74
C LYS A 422 -6.37 -9.95 26.98
N HIS A 423 -6.69 -10.29 25.73
CA HIS A 423 -7.65 -9.57 24.90
C HIS A 423 -9.08 -10.13 24.98
N GLU A 424 -9.39 -11.05 25.91
CA GLU A 424 -10.72 -11.70 25.96
C GLU A 424 -11.89 -10.71 26.11
N LYS A 425 -11.63 -9.54 26.69
CA LYS A 425 -12.61 -8.46 26.94
C LYS A 425 -12.69 -7.44 25.80
N GLU A 426 -11.86 -7.58 24.77
CA GLU A 426 -11.75 -6.64 23.65
C GLU A 426 -12.23 -7.22 22.32
N ILE A 427 -13.02 -8.30 22.35
CA ILE A 427 -13.49 -9.01 21.14
C ILE A 427 -14.18 -8.05 20.17
N LYS A 428 -13.82 -8.16 18.88
CA LYS A 428 -14.34 -7.29 17.80
C LYS A 428 -15.25 -8.00 16.79
N ASP A 429 -15.54 -9.30 16.97
CA ASP A 429 -16.51 -10.01 16.13
C ASP A 429 -17.85 -9.27 16.05
N GLY A 430 -18.36 -9.05 14.84
CA GLY A 430 -19.57 -8.28 14.60
C GLY A 430 -19.33 -6.79 14.36
N THR A 431 -18.10 -6.29 14.45
CA THR A 431 -17.78 -4.87 14.28
C THR A 431 -17.03 -4.58 12.98
N THR A 432 -16.96 -3.30 12.64
CA THR A 432 -16.12 -2.76 11.57
C THR A 432 -15.05 -1.89 12.20
N LEU A 433 -13.79 -2.21 11.95
CA LEU A 433 -12.61 -1.46 12.35
C LEU A 433 -12.27 -0.49 11.23
N VAL A 434 -12.15 0.80 11.52
CA VAL A 434 -11.93 1.84 10.50
C VAL A 434 -10.71 2.67 10.85
N GLY A 435 -9.54 2.27 10.34
CA GLY A 435 -8.28 2.95 10.64
C GLY A 435 -8.02 3.15 12.13
N GLU A 436 -8.09 2.08 12.92
CA GLU A 436 -7.99 2.12 14.40
C GLU A 436 -6.62 2.62 14.88
N GLN A 437 -5.59 2.55 14.04
CA GLN A 437 -4.27 3.10 14.32
C GLN A 437 -3.86 4.09 13.22
N ALA A 438 -3.14 5.14 13.61
CA ALA A 438 -2.73 6.22 12.72
C ALA A 438 -1.83 5.74 11.56
N ASP A 439 -1.10 4.64 11.75
CA ASP A 439 -0.18 4.07 10.77
C ASP A 439 -0.86 3.15 9.75
N TRP A 440 -2.16 2.89 9.87
CA TRP A 440 -2.89 2.02 8.94
C TRP A 440 -2.97 2.60 7.52
N SER A 441 -2.84 3.92 7.35
CA SER A 441 -2.96 4.58 6.05
C SER A 441 -2.02 5.79 5.97
N ILE A 442 -0.77 5.52 5.57
CA ILE A 442 0.33 6.49 5.49
C ILE A 442 1.10 6.32 4.17
N SER A 443 2.05 7.22 3.89
CA SER A 443 3.03 6.98 2.84
C SER A 443 4.18 6.09 3.33
N SER A 444 4.94 5.51 2.41
CA SER A 444 6.20 4.78 2.69
C SER A 444 7.39 5.58 2.19
N SER A 445 7.49 6.84 2.60
CA SER A 445 8.67 7.66 2.33
C SER A 445 9.78 7.33 3.33
N ARG A 446 11.05 7.60 2.96
CA ARG A 446 12.16 7.36 3.89
C ARG A 446 12.16 8.43 4.99
N LYS A 447 12.69 8.09 6.16
CA LYS A 447 12.88 9.09 7.22
C LYS A 447 14.02 10.05 6.88
N ALA A 448 13.99 11.26 7.45
CA ALA A 448 15.02 12.28 7.23
C ALA A 448 16.43 11.85 7.69
N ASP A 449 16.51 10.94 8.66
CA ASP A 449 17.77 10.35 9.16
C ASP A 449 18.23 9.13 8.34
N THR A 450 17.43 8.67 7.38
CA THR A 450 17.75 7.53 6.52
C THR A 450 18.34 8.04 5.22
N LYS A 451 19.61 7.69 4.97
CA LYS A 451 20.28 8.07 3.73
C LYS A 451 19.60 7.46 2.50
N TRP A 452 19.46 8.25 1.45
CA TRP A 452 18.97 7.70 0.18
C TRP A 452 19.97 6.69 -0.38
N SER A 453 19.50 5.49 -0.68
CA SER A 453 20.34 4.42 -1.24
C SER A 453 19.52 3.43 -2.05
N VAL A 454 20.06 3.06 -3.21
CA VAL A 454 19.56 1.96 -4.04
C VAL A 454 20.33 0.65 -3.80
N GLU A 455 21.22 0.65 -2.82
CA GLU A 455 21.97 -0.55 -2.46
C GLU A 455 21.06 -1.56 -1.76
N LYS A 456 21.28 -2.83 -2.08
CA LYS A 456 20.55 -3.94 -1.48
C LYS A 456 21.19 -4.31 -0.16
N VAL A 457 20.40 -4.38 0.91
CA VAL A 457 20.79 -4.92 2.21
C VAL A 457 20.30 -6.36 2.27
N ASN A 458 21.21 -7.32 2.49
CA ASN A 458 20.90 -8.76 2.49
C ASN A 458 20.14 -9.22 1.22
N GLY A 459 20.52 -8.68 0.06
CA GLY A 459 19.91 -9.04 -1.23
C GLY A 459 18.59 -8.35 -1.57
N SER A 460 18.06 -7.51 -0.67
CA SER A 460 16.78 -6.80 -0.85
C SER A 460 16.95 -5.28 -0.84
N LEU A 461 16.17 -4.57 -1.66
CA LEU A 461 16.05 -3.12 -1.54
C LEU A 461 15.30 -2.78 -0.26
N THR A 462 15.69 -1.66 0.36
CA THR A 462 15.00 -1.11 1.53
C THR A 462 14.21 0.13 1.14
N ASN A 463 13.40 0.64 2.07
CA ASN A 463 12.67 1.89 1.91
C ASN A 463 13.60 3.11 1.67
N ALA A 464 14.90 2.99 1.94
CA ALA A 464 15.92 4.00 1.64
C ALA A 464 15.98 4.37 0.14
N ALA A 465 15.48 3.50 -0.75
CA ALA A 465 15.44 3.74 -2.18
C ALA A 465 14.35 4.73 -2.61
N ASN A 466 13.31 4.95 -1.80
CA ASN A 466 12.24 5.92 -2.09
C ASN A 466 12.83 7.34 -2.21
N LEU A 467 12.41 8.10 -3.23
CA LEU A 467 12.99 9.40 -3.55
C LEU A 467 12.51 10.53 -2.62
N SER A 468 11.33 10.45 -2.02
CA SER A 468 10.84 11.44 -1.04
C SER A 468 11.18 11.06 0.40
N VAL A 469 11.24 12.09 1.25
CA VAL A 469 11.26 11.94 2.71
C VAL A 469 9.86 12.07 3.28
N GLU A 470 9.58 11.39 4.39
CA GLU A 470 8.28 11.45 5.09
C GLU A 470 7.98 12.88 5.52
N SER A 471 6.88 13.46 5.02
CA SER A 471 6.54 14.85 5.28
C SER A 471 5.22 15.06 6.03
N ILE A 472 4.53 13.99 6.40
CA ILE A 472 3.32 14.02 7.22
C ILE A 472 3.35 12.94 8.29
N ASP A 473 3.04 13.34 9.52
CA ASP A 473 2.74 12.50 10.68
C ASP A 473 1.37 12.90 11.26
N TYR A 474 0.34 12.10 10.98
CA TYR A 474 -1.04 12.36 11.41
C TYR A 474 -1.23 12.28 12.93
N SER A 475 -0.23 11.83 13.70
CA SER A 475 -0.32 11.81 15.16
C SER A 475 -0.08 13.18 15.82
N ILE A 476 0.39 14.18 15.05
CA ILE A 476 0.86 15.47 15.56
C ILE A 476 -0.04 16.64 15.11
N ASP A 477 -0.41 17.51 16.07
CA ASP A 477 -1.01 18.86 15.91
C ASP A 477 -1.91 19.05 14.67
N LYS A 478 -1.44 19.81 13.65
CA LYS A 478 -2.26 20.19 12.49
C LYS A 478 -2.57 19.02 11.58
N ALA A 479 -1.64 18.07 11.43
CA ALA A 479 -1.87 16.90 10.59
C ALA A 479 -2.99 16.03 11.15
N LYS A 480 -3.13 15.92 12.46
CA LYS A 480 -4.28 15.25 13.09
C LYS A 480 -5.62 15.89 12.70
N GLU A 481 -5.66 17.22 12.60
CA GLU A 481 -6.86 17.93 12.10
C GLU A 481 -7.06 17.74 10.59
N ILE A 482 -5.98 17.70 9.79
CA ILE A 482 -6.06 17.35 8.36
C ILE A 482 -6.65 15.94 8.20
N GLU A 483 -6.18 14.97 8.96
CA GLU A 483 -6.69 13.59 8.95
C GLU A 483 -8.21 13.57 9.13
N LYS A 484 -8.69 14.22 10.19
CA LYS A 484 -10.12 14.31 10.50
C LYS A 484 -10.89 14.98 9.36
N ASN A 485 -10.41 16.12 8.87
CA ASN A 485 -11.06 16.89 7.83
C ASN A 485 -11.17 16.13 6.49
N LEU A 486 -10.12 15.39 6.11
CA LEU A 486 -10.13 14.56 4.90
C LEU A 486 -11.15 13.43 4.99
N LYS A 487 -11.13 12.66 6.08
CA LYS A 487 -12.10 11.58 6.34
C LYS A 487 -13.53 12.08 6.28
N GLU A 488 -13.83 13.15 7.01
CA GLU A 488 -15.17 13.72 7.06
C GLU A 488 -15.62 14.26 5.70
N THR A 489 -14.71 14.86 4.94
CA THR A 489 -15.06 15.42 3.63
C THR A 489 -15.38 14.33 2.62
N LEU A 490 -14.56 13.29 2.54
CA LEU A 490 -14.79 12.16 1.64
C LEU A 490 -16.03 11.35 2.03
N LEU A 491 -16.29 11.20 3.33
CA LEU A 491 -17.53 10.59 3.80
C LEU A 491 -18.77 11.35 3.28
N LYS A 492 -18.71 12.69 3.24
CA LYS A 492 -19.80 13.59 2.83
C LYS A 492 -19.86 13.86 1.31
N SER A 493 -18.95 13.34 0.50
CA SER A 493 -18.82 13.70 -0.93
C SER A 493 -19.63 12.82 -1.90
N GLY A 494 -20.44 11.90 -1.38
CA GLY A 494 -21.31 11.01 -2.17
C GLY A 494 -20.75 9.59 -2.30
N GLU A 495 -21.46 8.69 -2.97
CA GLU A 495 -21.14 7.25 -3.02
C GLU A 495 -20.44 6.82 -4.33
N THR A 496 -20.60 7.59 -5.41
CA THR A 496 -20.02 7.25 -6.72
C THR A 496 -18.85 8.17 -7.05
N PHE A 497 -17.87 7.66 -7.81
CA PHE A 497 -16.67 8.44 -8.17
C PHE A 497 -16.99 9.76 -8.88
N LYS A 498 -18.09 9.83 -9.62
CA LYS A 498 -18.56 11.09 -10.25
C LYS A 498 -18.99 12.16 -9.26
N GLN A 499 -19.38 11.78 -8.04
CA GLN A 499 -19.80 12.72 -7.00
C GLN A 499 -18.60 13.29 -6.24
N TYR A 500 -17.61 12.45 -5.93
CA TYR A 500 -16.49 12.84 -5.09
C TYR A 500 -15.19 13.16 -5.83
N LEU A 501 -14.92 12.63 -7.03
CA LEU A 501 -13.81 13.06 -7.88
C LEU A 501 -14.18 14.36 -8.63
N THR A 502 -14.52 15.40 -7.87
CA THR A 502 -14.99 16.68 -8.42
C THR A 502 -14.27 17.84 -7.78
N LYS A 503 -14.11 18.95 -8.52
CA LYS A 503 -13.58 20.20 -7.94
C LYS A 503 -14.34 20.60 -6.68
N LYS A 504 -15.67 20.47 -6.67
CA LYS A 504 -16.51 20.80 -5.52
C LYS A 504 -16.14 19.99 -4.27
N SER A 505 -15.84 18.70 -4.41
CA SER A 505 -15.39 17.89 -3.27
C SER A 505 -14.01 18.33 -2.78
N LEU A 506 -13.10 18.67 -3.70
CA LEU A 506 -11.74 19.12 -3.35
C LEU A 506 -11.76 20.51 -2.69
N ASP A 507 -12.62 21.42 -3.16
CA ASP A 507 -12.82 22.74 -2.56
C ASP A 507 -13.29 22.62 -1.10
N LYS A 508 -14.20 21.68 -0.80
CA LYS A 508 -14.63 21.40 0.57
C LYS A 508 -13.50 20.87 1.45
N ALA A 509 -12.62 20.01 0.91
CA ALA A 509 -11.46 19.51 1.63
C ALA A 509 -10.49 20.66 1.95
N LEU A 510 -10.19 21.49 0.95
CA LEU A 510 -9.37 22.68 1.10
C LEU A 510 -9.95 23.64 2.14
N GLU A 511 -11.24 23.96 2.06
CA GLU A 511 -11.93 24.84 3.01
C GLU A 511 -11.79 24.29 4.44
N SER A 512 -12.02 23.00 4.64
CA SER A 512 -11.95 22.35 5.95
C SER A 512 -10.53 22.37 6.51
N ILE A 513 -9.53 22.02 5.71
CA ILE A 513 -8.11 22.07 6.10
C ILE A 513 -7.68 23.51 6.44
N SER A 514 -8.16 24.50 5.68
CA SER A 514 -7.79 25.91 5.87
C SER A 514 -8.40 26.54 7.13
N LYS A 515 -9.39 25.88 7.76
CA LYS A 515 -9.84 26.27 9.10
C LYS A 515 -8.80 25.93 10.17
N SER A 516 -7.97 24.92 9.92
CA SER A 516 -6.95 24.44 10.86
C SER A 516 -5.58 25.10 10.64
N ILE A 517 -5.30 25.57 9.42
CA ILE A 517 -4.01 26.17 9.03
C ILE A 517 -4.26 27.49 8.29
N LYS A 518 -3.79 28.61 8.86
CA LYS A 518 -3.94 29.94 8.26
C LYS A 518 -2.99 30.13 7.08
N ASP A 519 -3.30 31.08 6.19
CA ASP A 519 -2.56 31.29 4.94
C ASP A 519 -1.08 31.65 5.15
N GLU A 520 -0.78 32.39 6.20
CA GLU A 520 0.57 32.79 6.62
C GLU A 520 1.37 31.69 7.33
N GLU A 521 0.72 30.58 7.71
CA GLU A 521 1.33 29.48 8.46
C GLU A 521 1.95 28.42 7.52
N TRP A 522 1.40 28.23 6.32
CA TRP A 522 1.78 27.13 5.41
C TRP A 522 3.28 27.01 5.13
N GLU A 523 3.99 28.13 4.98
CA GLU A 523 5.44 28.13 4.72
C GLU A 523 6.30 27.82 5.96
N LYS A 524 5.70 27.96 7.15
CA LYS A 524 6.37 27.77 8.46
C LYS A 524 6.09 26.39 9.06
N LEU A 525 5.25 25.59 8.41
CA LEU A 525 4.89 24.26 8.87
C LEU A 525 6.14 23.37 8.95
N THR A 526 6.30 22.70 10.10
CA THR A 526 7.34 21.69 10.29
C THR A 526 6.74 20.36 10.69
N LEU A 527 7.38 19.26 10.25
CA LEU A 527 6.93 17.92 10.61
C LEU A 527 6.84 17.74 12.13
N ASN A 528 7.88 18.15 12.87
CA ASN A 528 7.95 17.93 14.32
C ASN A 528 6.90 18.71 15.12
N ASN A 529 6.54 19.92 14.69
CA ASN A 529 5.61 20.76 15.46
C ASN A 529 4.17 20.65 14.97
N ASN A 530 3.97 20.45 13.67
CA ASN A 530 2.66 20.52 13.05
C ASN A 530 2.19 19.18 12.46
N GLY A 531 3.07 18.17 12.43
CA GLY A 531 2.80 16.89 11.77
C GLY A 531 2.78 16.99 10.26
N ILE A 532 3.12 18.13 9.67
CA ILE A 532 3.17 18.32 8.22
C ILE A 532 4.30 19.30 7.89
N ALA A 533 5.15 18.95 6.93
CA ALA A 533 6.23 19.81 6.49
C ALA A 533 5.76 20.75 5.36
N GLY A 534 6.09 22.03 5.49
CA GLY A 534 6.13 22.95 4.36
C GLY A 534 7.39 22.74 3.52
N ILE A 535 7.47 23.38 2.35
CA ILE A 535 8.56 23.16 1.38
C ILE A 535 9.98 23.42 1.94
N LYS A 536 10.15 24.41 2.83
CA LYS A 536 11.46 24.71 3.44
C LYS A 536 11.88 23.61 4.41
N ASN A 537 10.98 23.20 5.30
CA ASN A 537 11.25 22.10 6.23
C ASN A 537 11.46 20.77 5.50
N TYR A 538 10.69 20.51 4.45
CA TYR A 538 10.88 19.37 3.57
C TYR A 538 12.28 19.34 2.96
N TRP A 539 12.76 20.48 2.45
CA TRP A 539 14.11 20.60 1.91
C TRP A 539 15.21 20.37 2.95
N GLU A 540 15.04 20.89 4.18
CA GLU A 540 15.97 20.65 5.29
C GLU A 540 16.07 19.16 5.65
N MET A 541 14.92 18.49 5.75
CA MET A 541 14.83 17.05 5.99
C MET A 541 15.44 16.23 4.86
N LEU A 542 15.21 16.64 3.61
CA LEU A 542 15.85 16.01 2.46
C LEU A 542 17.37 16.17 2.54
N ILE A 543 17.88 17.39 2.79
CA ILE A 543 19.31 17.64 2.98
C ILE A 543 19.89 16.76 4.10
N GLN A 544 19.20 16.62 5.23
CA GLN A 544 19.64 15.76 6.32
C GLN A 544 19.87 14.31 5.84
N SER A 545 19.00 13.82 4.96
CA SER A 545 19.12 12.49 4.35
C SER A 545 20.30 12.35 3.35
N THR A 546 21.03 13.44 3.07
CA THR A 546 22.14 13.46 2.09
C THR A 546 23.50 13.73 2.71
N LYS A 547 23.54 14.36 3.90
CA LYS A 547 24.80 14.70 4.56
C LYS A 547 25.53 13.42 4.97
N GLN A 548 26.81 13.30 4.59
CA GLN A 548 27.68 12.29 5.17
C GLN A 548 27.76 12.56 6.68
N GLY A 549 27.69 11.50 7.49
CA GLY A 549 27.89 11.67 8.93
C GLY A 549 29.27 12.27 9.12
N ALA A 550 29.35 13.37 9.87
CA ALA A 550 30.62 13.97 10.26
C ALA A 550 31.44 12.98 11.09
#